data_AF-A0A8H5ESM9-F1
#
_entry.id   AF-A0A8H5ESM9-F1
#
_cell.length_a   1.000
_cell.length_b   1.000
_cell.length_c   1.000
_cell.angle_alpha   90.00
_cell.angle_beta   90.00
_cell.angle_gamma   90.00
#
_symmetry.space_group_name_H-M   'P 1'
#
loop_
_entity.id
_entity.type
_entity.pdbx_description
1 polymer ?
#
loop_
_entity_poly.entity_id
_entity_poly.type
_entity_poly.pdbx_seq_one_letter_code
_entity_poly.pdbx_strand_id
1 'polypeptide(L)'
;MKRMQDEIDSFTHGSRLPEFSDEENVPYLKAFIKEALRFWSFLPLAVPHYLSVDDEYKGYFLPAKSMVIPNTWAIKHNEDVFVEPYSFNPERFLTGNNLEVINAHYAASWGYGRR
;
A
#
# COMPACT_ATOMS: atom_id res chain seq x y z
N MET A 1 18.34 -0.91 -4.10
CA MET A 1 19.11 -1.20 -2.87
C MET A 1 20.08 -0.08 -2.50
N LYS A 2 21.05 0.29 -3.35
CA LYS A 2 22.06 1.32 -3.04
C LYS A 2 21.50 2.62 -2.43
N ARG A 3 20.46 3.22 -3.03
CA ARG A 3 19.84 4.44 -2.50
C ARG A 3 19.29 4.31 -1.06
N MET A 4 18.74 3.16 -0.67
CA MET A 4 18.28 2.95 0.72
C MET A 4 19.47 2.81 1.68
N GLN A 5 20.55 2.18 1.24
CA GLN A 5 21.78 2.08 2.02
C GLN A 5 22.39 3.47 2.22
N ASP A 6 22.52 4.25 1.14
CA ASP A 6 23.02 5.63 1.20
C ASP A 6 22.17 6.51 2.13
N GLU A 7 20.84 6.34 2.12
CA GLU A 7 19.93 7.04 3.04
C GLU A 7 20.19 6.67 4.50
N ILE A 8 20.32 5.38 4.80
CA ILE A 8 20.62 4.89 6.16
C ILE A 8 22.02 5.34 6.62
N ASP A 9 23.02 5.23 5.75
CA ASP A 9 24.41 5.57 6.05
C ASP A 9 24.56 7.09 6.29
N SER A 10 23.70 7.92 5.71
CA SER A 10 23.76 9.38 5.86
C SER A 10 23.61 9.88 7.30
N PHE A 11 22.81 9.19 8.13
CA PHE A 11 22.56 9.57 9.53
C PHE A 11 23.15 8.60 10.56
N THR A 12 23.40 7.34 10.18
CA THR A 12 24.11 6.38 11.06
C THR A 12 25.62 6.52 10.98
N HIS A 13 26.13 7.10 9.88
CA HIS A 13 27.56 7.19 9.54
C HIS A 13 28.28 5.83 9.59
N GLY A 14 27.56 4.72 9.43
CA GLY A 14 28.09 3.36 9.59
C GLY A 14 28.58 3.01 11.00
N SER A 15 28.33 3.88 11.99
CA SER A 15 28.82 3.74 13.37
C SER A 15 27.83 3.06 14.32
N ARG A 16 26.55 2.99 13.91
CA ARG A 16 25.46 2.39 14.70
C ARG A 16 24.39 1.80 13.77
N LEU A 17 23.52 0.98 14.34
CA LEU A 17 22.31 0.52 13.65
C LEU A 17 21.21 1.60 13.70
N PRO A 18 20.26 1.60 12.74
CA PRO A 18 19.08 2.46 12.80
C PRO A 18 18.17 2.14 13.98
N GLU A 19 17.54 3.16 14.54
CA GLU A 19 16.55 3.05 15.62
C GLU A 19 15.20 3.63 15.18
N PHE A 20 14.13 3.36 15.94
CA PHE A 20 12.80 3.93 15.63
C PHE A 20 12.77 5.47 15.69
N SER A 21 13.66 6.10 16.47
CA SER A 21 13.82 7.56 16.50
C SER A 21 14.30 8.14 15.16
N ASP A 22 14.89 7.32 14.28
CA ASP A 22 15.36 7.74 12.96
C ASP A 22 14.27 7.68 11.88
N GLU A 23 13.02 7.36 12.23
CA GLU A 23 11.94 7.12 11.26
C GLU A 23 11.75 8.26 10.26
N GLU A 24 11.94 9.50 10.69
CA GLU A 24 11.80 10.69 9.85
C GLU A 24 12.93 10.84 8.82
N ASN A 25 14.09 10.21 9.06
CA ASN A 25 15.28 10.27 8.21
C ASN A 25 15.31 9.23 7.09
N VAL A 26 14.26 8.40 6.98
CA VAL A 26 14.20 7.29 6.00
C VAL A 26 13.02 7.36 5.03
N PRO A 27 12.75 8.51 4.38
CA PRO A 27 11.60 8.64 3.48
C PRO A 27 11.64 7.69 2.29
N TYR A 28 12.82 7.44 1.70
CA TYR A 28 12.94 6.54 0.56
C TYR A 28 12.74 5.07 0.95
N LEU A 29 13.25 4.63 2.10
CA LEU A 29 12.95 3.30 2.65
C LEU A 29 11.44 3.12 2.88
N LYS A 30 10.76 4.12 3.45
CA LYS A 30 9.32 4.09 3.65
C LYS A 30 8.56 4.00 2.32
N ALA A 31 8.99 4.75 1.31
CA ALA A 31 8.44 4.69 -0.03
C ALA A 31 8.64 3.31 -0.68
N PHE A 32 9.82 2.71 -0.49
CA PHE A 32 10.12 1.36 -0.94
C PHE A 32 9.22 0.31 -0.28
N ILE A 33 9.01 0.38 1.04
CA ILE A 33 8.11 -0.53 1.76
C ILE A 33 6.67 -0.39 1.24
N LYS A 34 6.19 0.84 1.01
CA LYS A 34 4.86 1.08 0.42
C LYS A 34 4.74 0.48 -0.98
N GLU A 35 5.77 0.63 -1.82
CA GLU A 35 5.76 0.05 -3.17
C GLU A 35 5.84 -1.47 -3.15
N ALA A 36 6.60 -2.06 -2.23
CA ALA A 36 6.61 -3.51 -2.03
C ALA A 36 5.23 -4.04 -1.67
N LEU A 37 4.52 -3.39 -0.75
CA LEU A 37 3.16 -3.79 -0.35
C LEU A 37 2.13 -3.57 -1.46
N ARG A 38 2.30 -2.56 -2.32
CA ARG A 38 1.44 -2.35 -3.50
C ARG A 38 1.69 -3.41 -4.57
N PHE A 39 2.95 -3.57 -4.99
CA PHE A 39 3.38 -4.44 -6.08
C PHE A 39 3.13 -5.91 -5.74
N TRP A 40 3.58 -6.35 -4.55
CA TRP A 40 3.37 -7.70 -4.03
C TRP A 40 2.23 -7.72 -3.03
N SER A 41 1.01 -7.89 -3.56
CA SER A 41 -0.17 -8.06 -2.73
C SER A 41 -0.17 -9.43 -2.04
N PHE A 42 0.14 -9.48 -0.74
CA PHE A 42 0.17 -10.71 0.06
C PHE A 42 -1.17 -11.47 0.04
N LEU A 43 -2.29 -10.73 0.06
CA LEU A 43 -3.65 -11.27 -0.11
C LEU A 43 -4.30 -10.63 -1.34
N PRO A 44 -4.06 -11.14 -2.56
CA PRO A 44 -4.56 -10.52 -3.80
C PRO A 44 -6.09 -10.49 -3.89
N LEU A 45 -6.78 -11.39 -3.19
CA LEU A 45 -8.25 -11.44 -3.09
C LEU A 45 -8.77 -11.11 -1.68
N ALA A 46 -7.93 -10.49 -0.83
CA ALA A 46 -8.24 -10.22 0.58
C ALA A 46 -8.81 -11.46 1.32
N VAL A 47 -9.52 -11.23 2.42
CA VAL A 47 -10.30 -12.26 3.11
C VAL A 47 -11.77 -12.09 2.69
N PRO A 48 -12.51 -13.16 2.35
CA PRO A 48 -13.92 -13.03 2.01
C PRO A 48 -14.78 -12.48 3.16
N HIS A 49 -15.74 -11.62 2.81
CA HIS A 49 -16.77 -11.10 3.70
C HIS A 49 -18.14 -11.65 3.32
N TYR A 50 -19.10 -11.53 4.22
CA TYR A 50 -20.49 -11.83 3.91
C TYR A 50 -21.39 -10.68 4.38
N LEU A 51 -22.47 -10.45 3.64
CA LEU A 51 -23.52 -9.51 4.02
C LEU A 51 -24.34 -10.07 5.18
N SER A 52 -24.52 -9.31 6.27
CA SER A 52 -25.38 -9.72 7.39
C SER A 52 -26.87 -9.49 7.13
N VAL A 53 -27.19 -8.55 6.24
CA VAL A 53 -28.53 -8.15 5.82
C VAL A 53 -28.51 -7.85 4.32
N ASP A 54 -29.67 -7.75 3.69
CA ASP A 54 -29.77 -7.29 2.30
C ASP A 54 -29.19 -5.87 2.19
N ASP A 55 -28.56 -5.55 1.06
CA ASP A 55 -27.94 -4.25 0.80
C ASP A 55 -28.09 -3.85 -0.68
N GLU A 56 -27.82 -2.59 -1.00
CA GLU A 56 -27.74 -2.09 -2.37
C GLU A 56 -26.46 -1.29 -2.57
N TYR A 57 -25.64 -1.68 -3.55
CA TYR A 57 -24.42 -0.97 -3.90
C TYR A 57 -24.45 -0.56 -5.36
N LYS A 58 -24.38 0.76 -5.64
CA LYS A 58 -24.38 1.31 -7.02
C LYS A 58 -25.53 0.78 -7.89
N GLY A 59 -26.73 0.61 -7.33
CA GLY A 59 -27.91 0.08 -8.04
C GLY A 59 -27.98 -1.45 -8.12
N TYR A 60 -27.00 -2.17 -7.57
CA TYR A 60 -27.03 -3.63 -7.49
C TYR A 60 -27.62 -4.08 -6.16
N PHE A 61 -28.73 -4.82 -6.21
CA PHE A 61 -29.28 -5.48 -5.03
C PHE A 61 -28.42 -6.69 -4.64
N LEU A 62 -28.02 -6.73 -3.37
CA LEU A 62 -27.15 -7.74 -2.79
C LEU A 62 -27.91 -8.44 -1.66
N PRO A 63 -28.34 -9.71 -1.84
CA PRO A 63 -29.02 -10.45 -0.79
C PRO A 63 -28.11 -10.70 0.43
N ALA A 64 -28.71 -10.79 1.61
CA ALA A 64 -28.06 -11.24 2.83
C ALA A 64 -27.36 -12.58 2.60
N LYS A 65 -26.22 -12.78 3.25
CA LYS A 65 -25.31 -13.94 3.11
C LYS A 65 -24.57 -14.03 1.78
N SER A 66 -24.73 -13.07 0.87
CA SER A 66 -23.85 -12.97 -0.31
C SER A 66 -22.41 -12.80 0.12
N MET A 67 -21.50 -13.48 -0.56
CA MET A 67 -20.06 -13.38 -0.33
C MET A 67 -19.47 -12.22 -1.15
N VAL A 68 -18.66 -11.39 -0.50
CA VAL A 68 -17.93 -10.28 -1.13
C VAL A 68 -16.44 -10.57 -1.02
N ILE A 69 -15.76 -10.59 -2.17
CA ILE A 69 -14.31 -10.84 -2.27
C ILE A 69 -13.66 -9.61 -2.91
N PRO A 70 -12.94 -8.78 -2.14
CA PRO A 70 -12.21 -7.65 -2.69
C PRO A 70 -11.05 -8.11 -3.59
N ASN A 71 -11.00 -7.63 -4.83
CA ASN A 71 -9.85 -7.87 -5.71
C ASN A 71 -8.74 -6.83 -5.44
N THR A 72 -8.05 -7.00 -4.31
CA THR A 72 -6.92 -6.15 -3.88
C THR A 72 -5.85 -6.02 -4.95
N TRP A 73 -5.53 -7.11 -5.68
CA TRP A 73 -4.54 -7.08 -6.74
C TRP A 73 -4.94 -6.14 -7.87
N ALA A 74 -6.19 -6.24 -8.35
CA ALA A 74 -6.69 -5.37 -9.41
C ALA A 74 -6.74 -3.90 -8.97
N ILE A 75 -7.15 -3.62 -7.73
CA ILE A 75 -7.14 -2.27 -7.17
C ILE A 75 -5.71 -1.68 -7.19
N LYS A 76 -4.71 -2.47 -6.78
CA LYS A 76 -3.30 -2.07 -6.72
C LYS A 76 -2.59 -2.01 -8.08
N HIS A 77 -3.20 -2.57 -9.12
CA HIS A 77 -2.69 -2.56 -10.50
C HIS A 77 -3.58 -1.75 -11.46
N ASN A 78 -4.52 -0.95 -10.93
CA ASN A 78 -5.33 -0.09 -11.76
C ASN A 78 -4.48 1.02 -12.39
N GLU A 79 -4.41 1.04 -13.73
CA GLU A 79 -3.65 2.01 -14.53
C GLU A 79 -4.16 3.45 -14.40
N ASP A 80 -5.45 3.63 -14.07
CA ASP A 80 -6.04 4.96 -13.82
C ASP A 80 -5.54 5.59 -12.51
N VAL A 81 -4.98 4.76 -11.62
CA VAL A 81 -4.52 5.16 -10.28
C VAL A 81 -2.99 5.10 -10.19
N PHE A 82 -2.39 4.03 -10.68
CA PHE A 82 -0.96 3.79 -10.64
C PHE A 82 -0.40 3.78 -12.06
N VAL A 83 0.30 4.85 -12.44
CA VAL A 83 1.05 4.92 -13.70
C VAL A 83 2.11 3.81 -13.72
N GLU A 84 2.14 3.04 -14.82
CA GLU A 84 2.98 1.85 -14.98
C GLU A 84 2.88 0.90 -13.77
N PRO A 85 1.70 0.30 -13.52
CA PRO A 85 1.44 -0.43 -12.27
C PRO A 85 2.29 -1.71 -12.14
N TYR A 86 2.77 -2.24 -13.26
CA TYR A 86 3.63 -3.42 -13.34
C TYR A 86 5.13 -3.09 -13.24
N SER A 87 5.49 -1.81 -13.09
CA SER A 87 6.84 -1.35 -12.82
C SER A 87 7.02 -1.09 -11.32
N PHE A 88 8.03 -1.70 -10.72
CA PHE A 88 8.39 -1.45 -9.33
C PHE A 88 9.10 -0.10 -9.22
N ASN A 89 8.41 0.91 -8.72
CA ASN A 89 8.91 2.28 -8.64
C ASN A 89 8.57 2.93 -7.29
N PRO A 90 9.49 2.95 -6.31
CA PRO A 90 9.29 3.63 -5.03
C PRO A 90 9.04 5.13 -5.12
N GLU A 91 9.53 5.82 -6.17
CA GLU A 91 9.37 7.28 -6.31
C GLU A 91 7.90 7.70 -6.36
N ARG A 92 6.97 6.81 -6.74
CA ARG A 92 5.55 7.11 -6.80
C ARG A 92 4.93 7.48 -5.45
N PHE A 93 5.61 7.16 -4.35
CA PHE A 93 5.21 7.53 -2.99
C PHE A 93 5.99 8.72 -2.45
N LEU A 94 6.71 9.45 -3.30
CA LEU A 94 7.53 10.59 -2.92
C LEU A 94 7.16 11.84 -3.71
N THR A 95 6.99 12.94 -2.99
CA THR A 95 6.98 14.29 -3.56
C THR A 95 8.20 15.03 -3.02
N GLY A 96 9.29 15.05 -3.79
CA GLY A 96 10.60 15.47 -3.27
C GLY A 96 11.11 14.45 -2.24
N ASN A 97 11.46 14.91 -1.04
CA ASN A 97 11.85 14.04 0.09
C ASN A 97 10.69 13.70 1.03
N ASN A 98 9.48 14.14 0.73
CA ASN A 98 8.32 13.89 1.57
C ASN A 98 7.53 12.70 1.05
N LEU A 99 7.02 11.87 1.96
CA LEU A 99 6.12 10.79 1.59
C LEU A 99 4.78 11.37 1.13
N GLU A 100 4.39 11.00 -0.07
CA GLU A 100 3.08 11.34 -0.59
C GLU A 100 2.01 10.46 0.08
N VAL A 101 0.89 11.11 0.40
CA VAL A 101 -0.32 10.42 0.86
C VAL A 101 -1.12 10.03 -0.37
N ILE A 102 -0.81 8.86 -0.94
CA ILE A 102 -1.71 8.24 -1.90
C ILE A 102 -3.01 7.90 -1.16
N ASN A 103 -4.15 8.12 -1.83
CA ASN A 103 -5.46 7.85 -1.27
C ASN A 103 -5.51 6.46 -0.62
N ALA A 104 -5.89 6.45 0.67
CA ALA A 104 -5.86 5.27 1.54
C ALA A 104 -6.66 4.08 0.98
N HIS A 105 -7.69 4.33 0.17
CA HIS A 105 -8.50 3.28 -0.46
C HIS A 105 -7.70 2.43 -1.46
N TYR A 106 -6.71 3.02 -2.14
CA TYR A 106 -5.84 2.32 -3.10
C TYR A 106 -4.58 1.76 -2.45
N ALA A 107 -4.16 2.33 -1.32
CA ALA A 107 -3.01 1.90 -0.55
C ALA A 107 -3.32 0.84 0.53
N ALA A 108 -4.59 0.44 0.66
CA ALA A 108 -5.15 -0.45 1.69
C ALA A 108 -4.51 -1.86 1.74
N SER A 109 -3.26 -1.91 2.21
CA SER A 109 -2.47 -3.14 2.32
C SER A 109 -2.82 -3.95 3.57
N TRP A 110 -3.56 -3.33 4.50
CA TRP A 110 -3.90 -3.88 5.81
C TRP A 110 -5.42 -4.02 6.01
N GLY A 111 -6.19 -4.01 4.92
CA GLY A 111 -7.66 -4.07 4.95
C GLY A 111 -8.32 -2.71 4.73
N TYR A 112 -9.66 -2.73 4.75
CA TYR A 112 -10.48 -1.60 4.29
C TYR A 112 -11.42 -1.05 5.37
N GLY A 113 -11.35 -1.62 6.58
CA GLY A 113 -12.29 -1.33 7.67
C GLY A 113 -13.46 -2.32 7.70
N ARG A 114 -14.11 -2.41 8.87
CA ARG A 114 -14.96 -3.53 9.32
C ARG A 114 -14.72 -4.83 8.53
N ARG A 115 -13.50 -5.30 8.81
CA ARG A 115 -12.53 -6.27 8.28
C ARG A 115 -11.52 -5.70 7.27
#